data_AF-A0A9D5W1L4-F1
#
_entry.id   AF-A0A9D5W1L4-F1
#
_cell.length_a   1.000
_cell.length_b   1.000
_cell.length_c   1.000
_cell.angle_alpha   90.00
_cell.angle_beta   90.00
_cell.angle_gamma   90.00
#
_symmetry.space_group_name_H-M   'P 1'
#
loop_
_entity.id
_entity.type
_entity.pdbx_description
1 polymer ?
#
loop_
_entity_poly.entity_id
_entity_poly.type
_entity_poly.pdbx_seq_one_letter_code
_entity_poly.pdbx_strand_id
1 'polypeptide(L)'
;MEYVDNTSVASIFSESNELVRVLGRCDGGAEASPLPVFSVLMNNIGILLDKARYFSSRHAYFKEKFKFLEESYVAIINNKRASSDMPWDVILEEIKNILDELRVDYNDNADFNLRIFILNNKFVLSLSLAIVLMIFLSIVYCFFEDTLLNNRVSDLTSIKIALEHYYAKNNKYPESIGFDGIYSYYGESREDWIKGIVPRYLARLPRDPRNNTDPSNQYLYNSNGQDYKLISHHPDDCEKVKLKHPEMIDPVRSPCNAYGYWTKNAANW
;
A
#
# COMPACT_ATOMS: atom_id res chain seq x y z
N MET A 1 -16.50 -27.70 -38.35
CA MET A 1 -15.51 -27.72 -37.26
C MET A 1 -14.50 -26.63 -37.60
N GLU A 2 -14.66 -25.44 -37.03
CA GLU A 2 -13.78 -24.31 -37.29
C GLU A 2 -12.54 -24.42 -36.41
N TYR A 3 -11.38 -24.36 -37.05
CA TYR A 3 -10.07 -24.40 -36.41
C TYR A 3 -9.91 -23.15 -35.54
N VAL A 4 -9.65 -23.31 -34.24
CA VAL A 4 -9.33 -22.16 -33.37
C VAL A 4 -8.04 -21.53 -33.90
N ASP A 5 -8.12 -20.26 -34.24
CA ASP A 5 -7.01 -19.52 -34.83
C ASP A 5 -5.90 -19.30 -33.79
N ASN A 6 -4.75 -19.96 -34.00
CA ASN A 6 -3.55 -19.88 -33.16
C ASN A 6 -3.01 -18.44 -33.05
N THR A 7 -3.43 -17.53 -33.94
CA THR A 7 -3.08 -16.11 -33.90
C THR A 7 -3.65 -15.41 -32.65
N SER A 8 -4.78 -15.89 -32.11
CA SER A 8 -5.41 -15.36 -30.89
C SER A 8 -4.66 -15.69 -29.60
N VAL A 9 -3.93 -16.81 -29.58
CA VAL A 9 -3.13 -17.24 -28.42
C VAL A 9 -1.81 -16.47 -28.39
N ALA A 10 -1.18 -16.27 -29.55
CA ALA A 10 0.06 -15.50 -29.66
C ALA A 10 -0.12 -14.01 -29.28
N SER A 11 -1.27 -13.40 -29.58
CA SER A 11 -1.57 -12.02 -29.16
C SER A 11 -1.73 -11.89 -27.64
N ILE A 12 -2.36 -12.87 -26.99
CA ILE A 12 -2.49 -12.92 -25.52
C ILE A 12 -1.09 -12.99 -24.86
N PHE A 13 -0.18 -13.80 -25.40
CA PHE A 13 1.19 -13.88 -24.88
C PHE A 13 1.98 -12.58 -25.09
N SER A 14 1.83 -11.92 -26.24
CA SER A 14 2.46 -10.64 -26.52
C SER A 14 1.97 -9.53 -25.57
N GLU A 15 0.66 -9.47 -25.31
CA GLU A 15 0.05 -8.49 -24.40
C GLU A 15 0.45 -8.75 -22.93
N SER A 16 0.55 -10.01 -22.52
CA SER A 16 1.00 -10.37 -21.17
C SER A 16 2.47 -10.00 -20.91
N ASN A 17 3.35 -10.12 -21.90
CA ASN A 17 4.76 -9.76 -21.77
C ASN A 17 4.93 -8.24 -21.60
N GLU A 18 4.08 -7.43 -22.23
CA GLU A 18 4.14 -5.99 -22.05
C GLU A 18 3.54 -5.52 -20.71
N LEU A 19 2.55 -6.25 -20.20
CA LEU A 19 2.06 -6.12 -18.82
C LEU A 19 3.17 -6.39 -17.78
N VAL A 20 3.94 -7.46 -17.94
CA VAL A 20 5.09 -7.78 -17.07
C VAL A 20 6.15 -6.68 -17.13
N ARG A 21 6.39 -6.10 -18.31
CA ARG A 21 7.32 -4.97 -18.50
C ARG A 21 6.87 -3.68 -17.84
N VAL A 22 5.57 -3.39 -17.85
CA VAL A 22 4.98 -2.22 -17.19
C VAL A 22 4.94 -2.39 -15.67
N LEU A 23 4.65 -3.60 -15.18
CA LEU A 23 4.62 -3.93 -13.75
C LEU A 23 6.04 -4.03 -13.14
N GLY A 24 7.06 -4.36 -13.93
CA GLY A 24 8.47 -4.33 -13.51
C GLY A 24 9.05 -2.92 -13.28
N ARG A 25 8.26 -1.84 -13.43
CA ARG A 25 8.65 -0.45 -13.13
C ARG A 25 8.16 0.06 -11.77
N CYS A 26 7.72 -0.82 -10.88
CA CYS A 26 7.44 -0.45 -9.48
C CYS A 26 8.73 -0.12 -8.68
N ASP A 27 9.91 -0.42 -9.23
CA ASP A 27 11.20 0.00 -8.66
C ASP A 27 11.43 1.49 -8.89
N GLY A 28 10.89 2.34 -8.02
CA GLY A 28 11.43 3.65 -7.58
C GLY A 28 11.90 4.69 -8.60
N GLY A 29 11.72 4.48 -9.90
CA GLY A 29 12.16 5.36 -10.96
C GLY A 29 11.15 6.47 -11.19
N ALA A 30 11.55 7.69 -10.84
CA ALA A 30 10.79 8.92 -11.10
C ALA A 30 10.29 8.96 -12.56
N GLU A 31 8.96 8.93 -12.73
CA GLU A 31 8.17 9.66 -13.76
C GLU A 31 6.78 9.04 -14.04
N ALA A 32 6.48 7.84 -13.58
CA ALA A 32 5.13 7.28 -13.75
C ALA A 32 4.24 7.65 -12.55
N SER A 33 3.32 8.61 -12.73
CA SER A 33 2.14 8.69 -11.86
C SER A 33 1.45 7.32 -11.80
N PRO A 34 0.81 6.89 -10.69
CA PRO A 34 0.19 5.55 -10.60
C PRO A 34 -1.09 5.39 -11.45
N LEU A 35 -1.62 6.47 -12.01
CA LEU A 35 -2.87 6.51 -12.78
C LEU A 35 -2.82 5.79 -14.15
N PRO A 36 -1.75 5.85 -14.96
CA PRO A 36 -1.65 5.13 -16.24
C PRO A 36 -1.56 3.63 -16.04
N VAL A 37 -0.88 3.16 -14.98
CA VAL A 37 -0.76 1.71 -14.69
C VAL A 37 -2.11 1.14 -14.30
N PHE A 38 -2.86 1.83 -13.44
CA PHE A 38 -4.23 1.43 -13.09
C PHE A 38 -5.16 1.45 -14.31
N SER A 39 -5.12 2.50 -15.14
CA SER A 39 -5.93 2.60 -16.37
C SER A 39 -5.64 1.47 -17.35
N VAL A 40 -4.36 1.18 -17.63
CA VAL A 40 -3.94 0.11 -18.54
C VAL A 40 -4.34 -1.25 -17.99
N LEU A 41 -4.17 -1.45 -16.69
CA LEU A 41 -4.56 -2.68 -16.01
C LEU A 41 -6.07 -2.92 -16.06
N MET A 42 -6.88 -1.91 -15.75
CA MET A 42 -8.35 -2.00 -15.77
C MET A 42 -8.89 -2.25 -17.18
N ASN A 43 -8.25 -1.69 -18.21
CA ASN A 43 -8.58 -1.98 -19.60
C ASN A 43 -8.29 -3.46 -19.95
N ASN A 44 -7.15 -3.99 -19.51
CA ASN A 44 -6.78 -5.39 -19.76
C ASN A 44 -7.66 -6.39 -18.99
N ILE A 45 -8.05 -6.07 -17.75
CA ILE A 45 -9.04 -6.86 -17.00
C ILE A 45 -10.40 -6.81 -17.70
N GLY A 46 -10.81 -5.65 -18.23
CA GLY A 46 -12.03 -5.53 -19.05
C GLY A 46 -12.01 -6.45 -20.28
N ILE A 47 -10.89 -6.47 -21.02
CA ILE A 47 -10.72 -7.36 -22.18
C ILE A 47 -10.77 -8.84 -21.77
N LEU A 48 -10.14 -9.20 -20.65
CA LEU A 48 -10.18 -10.57 -20.10
C LEU A 48 -11.61 -10.97 -19.70
N LEU A 49 -12.34 -10.07 -19.04
CA LEU A 49 -13.74 -10.28 -18.66
C LEU A 49 -14.66 -10.40 -19.88
N ASP A 50 -14.45 -9.63 -20.94
CA ASP A 50 -15.24 -9.74 -22.16
C ASP A 50 -14.97 -11.05 -22.91
N LYS A 51 -13.71 -11.51 -22.96
CA LYS A 51 -13.35 -12.83 -23.50
C LYS A 51 -13.97 -13.96 -22.66
N ALA A 52 -13.98 -13.79 -21.34
CA ALA A 52 -14.63 -14.73 -20.42
C ALA A 52 -16.17 -14.73 -20.53
N ARG A 53 -16.81 -13.58 -20.70
CA ARG A 53 -18.25 -13.45 -20.99
C ARG A 53 -18.60 -14.12 -22.31
N TYR A 54 -17.80 -13.91 -23.35
CA TYR A 54 -17.96 -14.60 -24.62
C TYR A 54 -17.91 -16.12 -24.44
N PHE A 55 -16.97 -16.62 -23.65
CA PHE A 55 -16.82 -18.06 -23.40
C PHE A 55 -17.96 -18.64 -22.54
N SER A 56 -18.33 -17.97 -21.44
CA SER A 56 -19.43 -18.40 -20.56
C SER A 56 -20.80 -18.32 -21.22
N SER A 57 -21.00 -17.41 -22.19
CA SER A 57 -22.23 -17.36 -22.98
C SER A 57 -22.49 -18.62 -23.80
N ARG A 58 -21.44 -19.40 -24.10
CA ARG A 58 -21.53 -20.67 -24.84
C ARG A 58 -21.66 -21.90 -23.95
N HIS A 59 -21.52 -21.75 -22.62
CA HIS A 59 -21.61 -22.88 -21.69
C HIS A 59 -22.33 -22.48 -20.38
N ALA A 60 -23.57 -22.96 -20.23
CA ALA A 60 -24.45 -22.64 -19.10
C ALA A 60 -23.82 -22.90 -17.72
N TYR A 61 -22.97 -23.92 -17.59
CA TYR A 61 -22.26 -24.26 -16.36
C TYR A 61 -21.36 -23.12 -15.84
N PHE A 62 -20.71 -22.37 -16.74
CA PHE A 62 -19.80 -21.29 -16.35
C PHE A 62 -20.51 -19.96 -16.09
N LYS A 63 -21.78 -19.83 -16.49
CA LYS A 63 -22.53 -18.57 -16.47
C LYS A 63 -22.82 -18.07 -15.05
N GLU A 64 -23.18 -18.96 -14.12
CA GLU A 64 -23.46 -18.58 -12.73
C GLU A 64 -22.18 -18.29 -11.93
N LYS A 65 -21.12 -19.07 -12.15
CA LYS A 65 -19.84 -18.89 -11.45
C LYS A 65 -19.08 -17.65 -11.93
N PHE A 66 -19.15 -17.30 -13.22
CA PHE A 66 -18.60 -16.03 -13.73
C PHE A 66 -19.34 -14.80 -13.23
N LYS A 67 -20.66 -14.89 -13.06
CA LYS A 67 -21.47 -13.81 -12.51
C LYS A 67 -21.01 -13.43 -11.10
N PHE A 68 -20.66 -14.40 -10.27
CA PHE A 68 -20.12 -14.15 -8.92
C PHE A 68 -18.75 -13.44 -8.93
N LEU A 69 -17.84 -13.86 -9.82
CA LEU A 69 -16.54 -13.20 -10.01
C LEU A 69 -16.70 -11.76 -10.50
N GLU A 70 -17.64 -11.52 -11.42
CA GLU A 70 -17.98 -10.20 -11.94
C GLU A 70 -18.58 -9.30 -10.86
N GLU A 71 -19.52 -9.82 -10.07
CA GLU A 71 -20.12 -9.10 -8.93
C GLU A 71 -19.07 -8.77 -7.86
N SER A 72 -18.14 -9.69 -7.59
CA SER A 72 -17.04 -9.48 -6.64
C SER A 72 -16.04 -8.42 -7.14
N TYR A 73 -15.66 -8.47 -8.42
CA TYR A 73 -14.81 -7.47 -9.06
C TYR A 73 -15.45 -6.07 -9.06
N VAL A 74 -16.73 -6.00 -9.42
CA VAL A 74 -17.52 -4.75 -9.39
C VAL A 74 -17.64 -4.21 -7.96
N ALA A 75 -17.83 -5.09 -6.96
CA ALA A 75 -17.85 -4.68 -5.56
C ALA A 75 -16.50 -4.13 -5.09
N ILE A 76 -15.37 -4.74 -5.49
CA ILE A 76 -14.01 -4.25 -5.17
C ILE A 76 -13.75 -2.87 -5.80
N ILE A 77 -14.15 -2.66 -7.06
CA ILE A 77 -13.96 -1.38 -7.75
C ILE A 77 -14.83 -0.28 -7.17
N ASN A 78 -16.12 -0.58 -6.95
CA ASN A 78 -17.07 0.41 -6.50
C ASN A 78 -16.89 0.76 -5.02
N ASN A 79 -16.30 -0.14 -4.23
CA ASN A 79 -16.13 0.04 -2.81
C ASN A 79 -14.65 0.32 -2.44
N LYS A 80 -14.17 1.50 -2.84
CA LYS A 80 -12.83 2.05 -2.48
C LYS A 80 -12.55 2.13 -0.96
N ARG A 81 -13.53 1.81 -0.09
CA ARG A 81 -13.46 1.95 1.37
C ARG A 81 -13.74 0.68 2.18
N ALA A 82 -14.37 -0.36 1.60
CA ALA A 82 -14.77 -1.54 2.37
C ALA A 82 -13.75 -2.69 2.39
N SER A 83 -12.65 -2.61 1.61
CA SER A 83 -11.60 -3.62 1.66
C SER A 83 -10.74 -3.55 2.94
N SER A 84 -11.01 -2.62 3.87
CA SER A 84 -10.35 -2.60 5.19
C SER A 84 -10.99 -3.57 6.20
N ASP A 85 -12.24 -4.01 5.97
CA ASP A 85 -13.04 -4.66 7.01
C ASP A 85 -13.34 -6.14 6.73
N MET A 86 -13.02 -6.63 5.53
CA MET A 86 -13.14 -8.07 5.23
C MET A 86 -11.82 -8.76 5.57
N PRO A 87 -11.82 -9.71 6.53
CA PRO A 87 -10.61 -10.46 6.89
C PRO A 87 -10.07 -11.21 5.67
N TRP A 88 -8.78 -11.01 5.35
CA TRP A 88 -8.12 -11.55 4.15
C TRP A 88 -8.17 -13.09 4.07
N ASP A 89 -8.22 -13.75 5.21
CA ASP A 89 -8.40 -15.20 5.36
C ASP A 89 -9.72 -15.70 4.78
N VAL A 90 -10.80 -14.91 4.86
CA VAL A 90 -12.11 -15.26 4.28
C VAL A 90 -12.06 -15.23 2.75
N ILE A 91 -11.42 -14.19 2.18
CA ILE A 91 -11.27 -14.05 0.73
C ILE A 91 -10.40 -15.18 0.16
N LEU A 92 -9.28 -15.49 0.84
CA LEU A 92 -8.37 -16.55 0.42
C LEU A 92 -8.99 -17.94 0.50
N GLU A 93 -9.81 -18.22 1.52
CA GLU A 93 -10.50 -19.50 1.65
C GLU A 93 -11.57 -19.71 0.58
N GLU A 94 -12.31 -18.65 0.23
CA GLU A 94 -13.31 -18.72 -0.84
C GLU A 94 -12.68 -18.96 -2.22
N ILE A 95 -11.53 -18.31 -2.49
CA ILE A 95 -10.75 -18.56 -3.71
C ILE A 95 -10.30 -20.02 -3.76
N LYS A 96 -9.79 -20.58 -2.66
CA LYS A 96 -9.39 -22.00 -2.61
C LYS A 96 -10.56 -22.94 -2.87
N ASN A 97 -11.73 -22.68 -2.26
CA ASN A 97 -12.93 -23.49 -2.47
C ASN A 97 -13.34 -23.52 -3.94
N ILE A 98 -13.30 -22.37 -4.63
CA ILE A 98 -13.56 -22.29 -6.08
C ILE A 98 -12.54 -23.14 -6.86
N LEU A 99 -11.26 -23.12 -6.46
CA LEU A 99 -10.21 -23.90 -7.12
C LEU A 99 -10.34 -25.41 -6.90
N ASP A 100 -10.74 -25.83 -5.71
CA ASP A 100 -10.97 -27.23 -5.38
C ASP A 100 -12.24 -27.76 -6.05
N GLU A 101 -13.29 -26.95 -6.18
CA GLU A 101 -14.48 -27.29 -7.00
C GLU A 101 -14.13 -27.43 -8.48
N LEU A 102 -13.26 -26.58 -9.02
CA LEU A 102 -12.77 -26.70 -10.40
C LEU A 102 -11.86 -27.92 -10.63
N ARG A 103 -11.39 -28.55 -9.55
CA ARG A 103 -10.52 -29.74 -9.58
C ARG A 103 -11.32 -31.04 -9.74
N VAL A 104 -12.61 -31.07 -9.39
CA VAL A 104 -13.43 -32.29 -9.35
C VAL A 104 -14.31 -32.43 -10.60
N ASP A 105 -13.85 -33.25 -11.54
CA ASP A 105 -14.58 -34.38 -12.13
C ASP A 105 -13.90 -34.80 -13.44
N TYR A 106 -13.15 -35.89 -13.38
CA TYR A 106 -12.59 -36.55 -14.56
C TYR A 106 -12.76 -38.06 -14.39
N ASN A 107 -13.89 -38.57 -14.88
CA ASN A 107 -14.14 -40.01 -15.00
C ASN A 107 -14.17 -40.42 -16.48
N ASP A 108 -13.68 -41.63 -16.75
CA ASP A 108 -12.69 -41.94 -17.78
C ASP A 108 -13.19 -42.22 -19.22
N ASN A 109 -14.35 -41.71 -19.65
CA ASN A 109 -14.98 -42.13 -20.93
C ASN A 109 -15.14 -41.04 -22.00
N ALA A 110 -14.42 -39.91 -21.90
CA ALA A 110 -14.47 -38.86 -22.92
C ALA A 110 -13.63 -39.20 -24.18
N ASP A 111 -14.23 -39.02 -25.35
CA ASP A 111 -13.65 -39.12 -26.70
C ASP A 111 -12.34 -38.29 -26.84
N PHE A 112 -11.40 -38.73 -27.68
CA PHE A 112 -10.06 -38.15 -27.81
C PHE A 112 -10.09 -36.65 -28.16
N ASN A 113 -11.02 -36.23 -29.02
CA ASN A 113 -11.21 -34.82 -29.37
C ASN A 113 -11.74 -33.99 -28.20
N LEU A 114 -12.57 -34.59 -27.33
CA LEU A 114 -13.06 -33.97 -26.10
C LEU A 114 -11.93 -33.88 -25.06
N ARG A 115 -11.02 -34.87 -24.99
CA ARG A 115 -9.81 -34.81 -24.14
C ARG A 115 -8.87 -33.68 -24.56
N ILE A 116 -8.58 -33.51 -25.85
CA ILE A 116 -7.74 -32.40 -26.36
C ILE A 116 -8.40 -31.03 -26.10
N PHE A 117 -9.71 -30.89 -26.33
CA PHE A 117 -10.44 -29.65 -26.06
C PHE A 117 -10.47 -29.31 -24.55
N ILE A 118 -10.66 -30.31 -23.69
CA ILE A 118 -10.64 -30.13 -22.23
C ILE A 118 -9.22 -29.82 -21.74
N LEU A 119 -8.18 -30.47 -22.27
CA LEU A 119 -6.78 -30.18 -21.91
C LEU A 119 -6.38 -28.76 -22.32
N ASN A 120 -6.76 -28.32 -23.52
CA ASN A 120 -6.54 -26.95 -23.97
C ASN A 120 -7.29 -25.93 -23.10
N ASN A 121 -8.53 -26.23 -22.68
CA ASN A 121 -9.29 -25.36 -21.78
C ASN A 121 -8.73 -25.33 -20.35
N LYS A 122 -8.28 -26.47 -19.81
CA LYS A 122 -7.61 -26.53 -18.49
C LYS A 122 -6.33 -25.71 -18.51
N PHE A 123 -5.56 -25.78 -19.59
CA PHE A 123 -4.36 -24.97 -19.77
C PHE A 123 -4.70 -23.47 -19.81
N VAL A 124 -5.69 -23.06 -20.61
CA VAL A 124 -6.12 -21.66 -20.72
C VAL A 124 -6.67 -21.11 -19.40
N LEU A 125 -7.48 -21.88 -18.66
CA LEU A 125 -8.00 -21.51 -17.34
C LEU A 125 -6.88 -21.39 -16.29
N SER A 126 -5.95 -22.34 -16.26
CA SER A 126 -4.82 -22.31 -15.32
C SER A 126 -3.89 -21.12 -15.57
N LEU A 127 -3.66 -20.78 -16.84
CA LEU A 127 -2.82 -19.66 -17.25
C LEU A 127 -3.48 -18.31 -16.93
N SER A 128 -4.77 -18.15 -17.23
CA SER A 128 -5.50 -16.92 -16.93
C SER A 128 -5.61 -16.67 -15.42
N LEU A 129 -5.84 -17.72 -14.62
CA LEU A 129 -5.80 -17.64 -13.17
C LEU A 129 -4.41 -17.23 -12.64
N ALA A 130 -3.34 -17.83 -13.15
CA ALA A 130 -1.99 -17.49 -12.74
C ALA A 130 -1.64 -16.02 -13.03
N ILE A 131 -2.08 -15.50 -14.19
CA ILE A 131 -1.91 -14.08 -14.55
C ILE A 131 -2.69 -13.17 -13.59
N VAL A 132 -3.96 -13.49 -13.29
CA VAL A 132 -4.76 -12.71 -12.34
C VAL A 132 -4.14 -12.73 -10.94
N LEU A 133 -3.64 -13.88 -10.48
CA LEU A 133 -2.98 -14.01 -9.19
C LEU A 133 -1.69 -13.19 -9.13
N MET A 134 -0.86 -13.21 -10.18
CA MET A 134 0.36 -12.41 -10.25
C MET A 134 0.07 -10.92 -10.23
N ILE A 135 -0.91 -10.46 -11.01
CA ILE A 135 -1.39 -9.08 -11.01
C ILE A 135 -1.87 -8.68 -9.61
N PHE A 136 -2.68 -9.52 -8.99
CA PHE A 136 -3.23 -9.26 -7.66
C PHE A 136 -2.13 -9.15 -6.60
N LEU A 137 -1.16 -10.06 -6.61
CA LEU A 137 -0.01 -10.02 -5.72
C LEU A 137 0.83 -8.74 -5.92
N SER A 138 1.05 -8.31 -7.16
CA SER A 138 1.75 -7.04 -7.45
C SER A 138 1.01 -5.82 -6.91
N ILE A 139 -0.32 -5.78 -7.02
CA ILE A 139 -1.14 -4.69 -6.47
C ILE A 139 -1.05 -4.68 -4.94
N VAL A 140 -1.24 -5.83 -4.30
CA VAL A 140 -1.17 -5.97 -2.84
C VAL A 140 0.19 -5.53 -2.31
N TYR A 141 1.28 -5.91 -2.99
CA TYR A 141 2.63 -5.49 -2.63
C TYR A 141 2.79 -3.96 -2.68
N CYS A 142 2.22 -3.32 -3.70
CA CYS A 142 2.28 -1.87 -3.88
C CYS A 142 1.49 -1.09 -2.82
N PHE A 143 0.46 -1.70 -2.21
CA PHE A 143 -0.34 -1.06 -1.15
C PHE A 143 0.26 -1.17 0.26
N PHE A 144 1.14 -2.14 0.50
CA PHE A 144 1.60 -2.45 1.86
C PHE A 144 2.83 -1.64 2.32
N GLU A 145 3.48 -0.90 1.42
CA GLU A 145 4.86 -0.44 1.65
C GLU A 145 5.04 0.81 2.52
N ASP A 146 3.98 1.54 2.90
CA ASP A 146 4.16 2.87 3.55
C ASP A 146 3.53 2.99 4.96
N THR A 147 3.38 1.89 5.69
CA THR A 147 2.80 1.93 7.05
C THR A 147 3.64 2.74 8.04
N LEU A 148 4.97 2.61 8.03
CA LEU A 148 5.87 3.35 8.93
C LEU A 148 5.85 4.86 8.65
N LEU A 149 5.90 5.26 7.37
CA LEU A 149 5.83 6.66 6.95
C LEU A 149 4.52 7.30 7.41
N ASN A 150 3.40 6.64 7.10
CA ASN A 150 2.08 7.15 7.46
C ASN A 150 1.94 7.30 8.98
N ASN A 151 2.47 6.35 9.75
CA ASN A 151 2.49 6.43 11.21
C ASN A 151 3.33 7.63 11.69
N ARG A 152 4.54 7.83 11.15
CA ARG A 152 5.40 8.95 11.58
C ARG A 152 4.81 10.31 11.25
N VAL A 153 4.29 10.48 10.03
CA VAL A 153 3.63 11.72 9.63
C VAL A 153 2.41 11.98 10.53
N SER A 154 1.60 10.95 10.81
CA SER A 154 0.44 11.06 11.70
C SER A 154 0.85 11.44 13.13
N ASP A 155 1.85 10.76 13.69
CA ASP A 155 2.37 11.00 15.04
C ASP A 155 2.91 12.43 15.19
N LEU A 156 3.80 12.87 14.28
CA LEU A 156 4.36 14.22 14.29
C LEU A 156 3.26 15.29 14.12
N THR A 157 2.25 15.02 13.28
CA THR A 157 1.11 15.92 13.10
C THR A 157 0.29 16.05 14.38
N SER A 158 0.04 14.93 15.07
CA SER A 158 -0.71 14.93 16.33
C SER A 158 0.02 15.72 17.43
N ILE A 159 1.34 15.59 17.51
CA ILE A 159 2.16 16.36 18.45
C ILE A 159 2.15 17.85 18.09
N LYS A 160 2.30 18.21 16.81
CA LYS A 160 2.19 19.61 16.35
C LYS A 160 0.87 20.25 16.78
N ILE A 161 -0.25 19.58 16.55
CA ILE A 161 -1.57 20.07 16.95
C ILE A 161 -1.63 20.26 18.48
N ALA A 162 -1.12 19.30 19.25
CA ALA A 162 -1.08 19.40 20.71
C ALA A 162 -0.21 20.58 21.20
N LEU A 163 0.92 20.84 20.55
CA LEU A 163 1.78 21.99 20.83
C LEU A 163 1.08 23.31 20.53
N GLU A 164 0.33 23.40 19.43
CA GLU A 164 -0.47 24.58 19.08
C GLU A 164 -1.57 24.85 20.12
N HIS A 165 -2.28 23.81 20.57
CA HIS A 165 -3.26 23.94 21.66
C HIS A 165 -2.61 24.35 22.99
N TYR A 166 -1.43 23.82 23.30
CA TYR A 166 -0.66 24.23 24.48
C TYR A 166 -0.27 25.70 24.40
N TYR A 167 0.25 26.16 23.26
CA TYR A 167 0.64 27.55 23.05
C TYR A 167 -0.56 28.49 23.19
N ALA A 168 -1.70 28.16 22.59
CA ALA A 168 -2.92 28.97 22.67
C ALA A 168 -3.40 29.22 24.11
N LYS A 169 -3.14 28.27 25.03
CA LYS A 169 -3.53 28.40 26.45
C LYS A 169 -2.47 29.08 27.31
N ASN A 170 -1.19 28.85 27.02
CA ASN A 170 -0.09 29.27 27.89
C ASN A 170 0.71 30.47 27.34
N ASN A 171 0.45 30.90 26.10
CA ASN A 171 1.23 31.88 25.34
C ASN A 171 2.72 31.54 25.22
N LYS A 172 3.06 30.25 25.34
CA LYS A 172 4.41 29.71 25.15
C LYS A 172 4.34 28.20 24.86
N TYR A 173 5.33 27.66 24.16
CA TYR A 173 5.54 26.22 24.00
C TYR A 173 6.18 25.62 25.26
N PRO A 174 6.07 24.30 25.48
CA PRO A 174 6.84 23.62 26.53
C PRO A 174 8.34 23.80 26.30
N GLU A 175 9.07 24.32 27.27
CA GLU A 175 10.53 24.45 27.18
C GLU A 175 11.20 23.06 27.27
N SER A 176 12.30 22.89 26.54
CA SER A 176 13.15 21.70 26.59
C SER A 176 14.57 22.09 27.05
N ILE A 177 15.38 21.10 27.44
CA ILE A 177 16.81 21.34 27.76
C ILE A 177 17.66 21.30 26.49
N GLY A 178 17.29 20.45 25.54
CA GLY A 178 17.89 20.37 24.22
C GLY A 178 16.92 19.70 23.26
N PHE A 179 17.41 18.78 22.44
CA PHE A 179 16.54 17.88 21.68
C PHE A 179 16.10 16.73 22.61
N ASP A 180 15.08 16.98 23.41
CA ASP A 180 14.48 16.00 24.33
C ASP A 180 13.75 14.92 23.52
N GLY A 181 13.74 13.68 24.01
CA GLY A 181 13.11 12.56 23.32
C GLY A 181 13.22 11.26 24.10
N ILE A 182 12.47 10.24 23.73
CA ILE A 182 12.61 8.93 24.35
C ILE A 182 14.00 8.37 23.98
N TYR A 183 14.84 8.08 24.98
CA TYR A 183 16.25 7.68 24.81
C TYR A 183 17.22 8.76 24.29
N SER A 184 16.86 10.05 24.23
CA SER A 184 17.73 11.07 23.63
C SER A 184 19.11 11.23 24.31
N TYR A 185 20.15 11.50 23.51
CA TYR A 185 21.48 11.98 23.97
C TYR A 185 21.66 13.49 23.82
N TYR A 186 20.73 14.18 23.17
CA TYR A 186 20.83 15.59 22.80
C TYR A 186 20.02 16.53 23.72
N GLY A 187 19.37 15.96 24.73
CA GLY A 187 18.46 16.63 25.66
C GLY A 187 18.04 15.70 26.80
N GLU A 188 16.91 15.96 27.43
CA GLU A 188 16.33 15.06 28.42
C GLU A 188 15.78 13.77 27.78
N SER A 189 16.04 12.63 28.44
CA SER A 189 15.51 11.32 28.06
C SER A 189 14.46 10.83 29.06
N ARG A 190 13.20 10.74 28.61
CA ARG A 190 12.05 10.25 29.43
C ARG A 190 10.83 9.93 28.56
N GLU A 191 9.86 9.23 29.13
CA GLU A 191 8.62 8.87 28.43
C GLU A 191 7.72 10.09 28.15
N ASP A 192 7.73 11.08 29.04
CA ASP A 192 6.98 12.34 28.95
C ASP A 192 7.86 13.49 28.42
N TRP A 193 8.69 13.19 27.40
CA TRP A 193 9.73 14.06 26.85
C TRP A 193 9.26 15.45 26.37
N ILE A 194 7.95 15.70 26.24
CA ILE A 194 7.36 17.04 26.11
C ILE A 194 6.49 17.36 27.33
N LYS A 195 6.96 18.26 28.22
CA LYS A 195 6.30 18.58 29.51
C LYS A 195 4.92 19.22 29.29
N GLY A 196 3.92 18.79 30.06
CA GLY A 196 2.61 19.44 30.12
C GLY A 196 1.67 19.19 28.92
N ILE A 197 2.10 18.39 27.93
CA ILE A 197 1.24 17.95 26.82
C ILE A 197 0.31 16.82 27.24
N VAL A 198 0.84 15.83 27.94
CA VAL A 198 0.09 14.68 28.47
C VAL A 198 -0.37 14.98 29.91
N PRO A 199 -1.59 14.56 30.32
CA PRO A 199 -2.64 13.90 29.51
C PRO A 199 -3.60 14.88 28.83
N ARG A 200 -3.38 16.19 28.94
CA ARG A 200 -4.40 17.20 28.61
C ARG A 200 -4.66 17.35 27.12
N TYR A 201 -3.61 17.33 26.30
CA TYR A 201 -3.69 17.56 24.85
C TYR A 201 -3.42 16.29 24.03
N LEU A 202 -2.71 15.33 24.63
CA LEU A 202 -2.55 13.96 24.12
C LEU A 202 -2.71 12.96 25.26
N ALA A 203 -3.27 11.79 24.97
CA ALA A 203 -3.38 10.70 25.94
C ALA A 203 -2.01 10.13 26.34
N ARG A 204 -1.09 10.06 25.37
CA ARG A 204 0.33 9.68 25.55
C ARG A 204 1.15 10.30 24.42
N LEU A 205 2.45 10.48 24.63
CA LEU A 205 3.35 10.83 23.52
C LEU A 205 3.58 9.59 22.66
N PRO A 206 3.46 9.69 21.31
CA PRO A 206 3.79 8.58 20.44
C PRO A 206 5.29 8.29 20.48
N ARG A 207 5.64 7.04 20.19
CA ARG A 207 7.03 6.57 20.02
C ARG A 207 7.26 6.35 18.54
N ASP A 208 8.49 6.57 18.07
CA ASP A 208 8.84 6.26 16.68
C ASP A 208 8.46 4.81 16.33
N PRO A 209 7.71 4.58 15.23
CA PRO A 209 7.26 3.26 14.80
C PRO A 209 8.35 2.21 14.59
N ARG A 210 9.62 2.62 14.45
CA ARG A 210 10.78 1.68 14.46
C ARG A 210 10.90 0.92 15.78
N ASN A 211 10.36 1.48 16.86
CA ASN A 211 10.26 0.86 18.17
C ASN A 211 11.60 0.33 18.74
N ASN A 212 12.72 0.96 18.35
CA ASN A 212 14.05 0.63 18.85
C ASN A 212 14.46 1.59 19.97
N THR A 213 15.58 1.30 20.64
CA THR A 213 16.14 2.13 21.72
C THR A 213 17.34 2.96 21.27
N ASP A 214 17.60 3.05 19.96
CA ASP A 214 18.71 3.83 19.42
C ASP A 214 18.37 5.33 19.53
N PRO A 215 19.14 6.13 20.27
CA PRO A 215 18.88 7.55 20.48
C PRO A 215 18.90 8.39 19.20
N SER A 216 19.55 7.89 18.15
CA SER A 216 19.61 8.55 16.85
C SER A 216 18.35 8.34 16.01
N ASN A 217 17.50 7.40 16.41
CA ASN A 217 16.34 6.90 15.65
C ASN A 217 15.02 7.14 16.39
N GLN A 218 14.82 8.36 16.89
CA GLN A 218 13.69 8.73 17.75
C GLN A 218 13.01 10.01 17.28
N TYR A 219 11.83 10.28 17.84
CA TYR A 219 11.29 11.63 17.84
C TYR A 219 12.06 12.51 18.81
N LEU A 220 12.39 13.72 18.36
CA LEU A 220 13.11 14.71 19.14
C LEU A 220 12.35 16.03 19.12
N TYR A 221 12.31 16.71 20.26
CA TYR A 221 11.70 18.01 20.45
C TYR A 221 12.65 18.97 21.14
N ASN A 222 12.84 20.15 20.55
CA ASN A 222 13.61 21.25 21.12
C ASN A 222 12.76 22.52 21.14
N SER A 223 12.78 23.29 22.22
CA SER A 223 12.06 24.56 22.36
C SER A 223 12.65 25.48 23.40
N ASN A 224 12.66 26.77 23.08
CA ASN A 224 13.00 27.87 23.99
C ASN A 224 11.75 28.54 24.61
N GLY A 225 10.57 27.93 24.47
CA GLY A 225 9.29 28.48 24.91
C GLY A 225 8.60 29.42 23.91
N GLN A 226 9.33 30.05 22.99
CA GLN A 226 8.74 30.89 21.93
C GLN A 226 8.65 30.16 20.59
N ASP A 227 9.67 29.37 20.29
CA ASP A 227 9.89 28.63 19.06
C ASP A 227 10.14 27.15 19.39
N TYR A 228 9.88 26.25 18.45
CA TYR A 228 10.15 24.83 18.64
C TYR A 228 10.57 24.14 17.34
N LYS A 229 11.29 23.03 17.48
CA LYS A 229 11.59 22.07 16.42
C LYS A 229 11.24 20.67 16.89
N LEU A 230 10.39 19.99 16.14
CA LEU A 230 9.94 18.61 16.35
C LEU A 230 10.33 17.80 15.11
N ILE A 231 11.10 16.73 15.28
CA ILE A 231 11.60 15.93 14.16
C ILE A 231 11.54 14.43 14.45
N SER A 232 11.43 13.64 13.39
CA SER A 232 11.90 12.25 13.33
C SER A 232 13.37 12.25 12.90
N HIS A 233 14.26 11.70 13.73
CA HIS A 233 15.70 11.71 13.49
C HIS A 233 16.16 10.40 12.80
N HIS A 234 17.02 10.54 11.80
CA HIS A 234 17.52 9.48 10.90
C HIS A 234 16.48 8.46 10.41
N PRO A 235 15.30 8.88 9.92
CA PRO A 235 14.30 7.94 9.45
C PRO A 235 14.73 7.28 8.14
N ASP A 236 14.40 5.99 7.98
CA ASP A 236 14.69 5.16 6.81
C ASP A 236 13.84 5.53 5.57
N ASP A 237 12.79 6.32 5.76
CA ASP A 237 11.85 6.75 4.72
C ASP A 237 12.00 8.23 4.32
N CYS A 238 13.09 8.90 4.70
CA CYS A 238 13.25 10.33 4.48
C CYS A 238 13.13 10.72 3.00
N GLU A 239 13.71 9.95 2.08
CA GLU A 239 13.59 10.21 0.64
C GLU A 239 12.14 10.08 0.14
N LYS A 240 11.35 9.15 0.69
CA LYS A 240 9.92 9.04 0.38
C LYS A 240 9.15 10.26 0.89
N VAL A 241 9.48 10.73 2.10
CA VAL A 241 8.88 11.95 2.67
C VAL A 241 9.26 13.18 1.87
N LYS A 242 10.49 13.30 1.38
CA LYS A 242 10.95 14.41 0.55
C LYS A 242 10.15 14.55 -0.75
N LEU A 243 9.72 13.43 -1.32
CA LEU A 243 8.88 13.41 -2.53
C LEU A 243 7.41 13.79 -2.23
N LYS A 244 6.86 13.33 -1.08
CA LYS A 244 5.44 13.50 -0.74
C LYS A 244 5.12 14.77 0.07
N HIS A 245 6.05 15.18 0.92
CA HIS A 245 5.96 16.24 1.91
C HIS A 245 7.27 17.04 1.99
N PRO A 246 7.71 17.69 0.88
CA PRO A 246 8.97 18.43 0.86
C PRO A 246 9.06 19.52 1.93
N GLU A 247 7.93 20.06 2.39
CA GLU A 247 7.83 21.06 3.45
C GLU A 247 8.25 20.55 4.83
N MET A 248 8.24 19.22 5.05
CA MET A 248 8.63 18.62 6.32
C MET A 248 10.14 18.37 6.42
N ILE A 249 10.90 18.49 5.32
CA ILE A 249 12.32 18.14 5.31
C ILE A 249 13.13 19.17 6.10
N ASP A 250 13.88 18.68 7.10
CA ASP A 250 14.72 19.53 7.93
C ASP A 250 15.84 20.16 7.08
N PRO A 251 15.88 21.49 6.92
CA PRO A 251 16.85 22.16 6.06
C PRO A 251 18.29 22.06 6.58
N VAL A 252 18.50 21.79 7.87
CA VAL A 252 19.84 21.70 8.48
C VAL A 252 20.46 20.32 8.23
N ARG A 253 19.63 19.27 8.24
CA ARG A 253 20.07 17.88 8.27
C ARG A 253 20.06 17.25 6.87
N SER A 254 20.80 17.88 5.95
CA SER A 254 21.00 17.45 4.55
C SER A 254 21.91 16.19 4.46
N PRO A 255 21.72 15.27 3.50
CA PRO A 255 20.77 15.31 2.36
C PRO A 255 19.31 14.99 2.70
N CYS A 256 19.06 14.14 3.72
CA CYS A 256 17.75 13.84 4.27
C CYS A 256 17.91 13.00 5.56
N ASN A 257 18.36 13.62 6.65
CA ASN A 257 18.59 12.92 7.93
C ASN A 257 17.51 13.23 8.99
N ALA A 258 16.56 14.10 8.69
CA ALA A 258 15.41 14.36 9.55
C ALA A 258 14.26 15.03 8.79
N TYR A 259 13.05 14.85 9.30
CA TYR A 259 11.88 15.63 8.89
C TYR A 259 10.93 15.86 10.07
N GLY A 260 10.07 16.87 9.98
CA GLY A 260 9.04 17.15 10.96
C GLY A 260 8.46 18.55 10.85
N TYR A 261 8.24 19.19 11.98
CA TYR A 261 7.59 20.50 12.09
C TYR A 261 8.38 21.45 12.97
N TRP A 262 8.45 22.72 12.61
CA TRP A 262 9.11 23.74 13.40
C TRP A 262 8.49 25.11 13.19
N THR A 263 8.70 26.01 14.14
CA THR A 263 8.42 27.42 13.94
C THR A 263 9.51 28.07 13.09
N LYS A 264 9.19 29.21 12.46
CA LYS A 264 10.09 29.90 11.51
C LYS A 264 11.50 30.13 12.07
N ASN A 265 11.64 30.54 13.34
CA ASN A 265 12.95 30.86 13.91
C ASN A 265 13.71 29.61 14.40
N ALA A 266 13.05 28.45 14.45
CA ALA A 266 13.66 27.18 14.84
C ALA A 266 14.15 26.35 13.63
N ALA A 267 13.95 26.82 12.41
CA ALA A 267 14.35 26.09 11.19
C ALA A 267 15.84 25.68 11.21
N ASN A 268 16.71 26.53 11.77
CA ASN A 268 18.17 26.34 11.76
C ASN A 268 18.75 25.63 13.01
N TRP A 269 17.90 25.04 13.87
CA TRP A 269 18.34 24.28 15.05
C TRP A 269 18.73 22.81 14.73
#